data_AF-A0A0T5ZAU6-F1
#
_entry.id   AF-A0A0T5ZAU6-F1
#
_cell.length_a   1.000
_cell.length_b   1.000
_cell.length_c   1.000
_cell.angle_alpha   90.00
_cell.angle_beta   90.00
_cell.angle_gamma   90.00
#
_symmetry.space_group_name_H-M   'P 1'
#
loop_
_entity.id
_entity.type
_entity.pdbx_description
1 polymer ?
#
loop_
_entity_poly.entity_id
_entity_poly.type
_entity_poly.pdbx_seq_one_letter_code
_entity_poly.pdbx_strand_id
1 'polypeptide(L)'
;MYPDYLKGLLEKVDQTRPKRLELAKGSEPVYPPMNAAEREDVLSKFHPDSASAARSRIRIGPNKNEELTTEITELLEAHSMVDPKRVEAHLANPDYETDMLIIGGGGAGCWADDQHV
;
A
#
# COMPACT_ATOMS: atom_id res chain seq x y z
N MET A 1 -27.31 5.94 -7.29
CA MET A 1 -28.49 6.12 -6.42
C MET A 1 -28.11 5.63 -5.04
N TYR A 2 -28.29 6.43 -3.99
CA TYR A 2 -27.99 5.99 -2.63
C TYR A 2 -29.09 5.04 -2.10
N PRO A 3 -28.76 4.08 -1.22
CA PRO A 3 -29.75 3.24 -0.55
C PRO A 3 -30.89 4.03 0.12
N ASP A 4 -32.09 3.46 0.16
CA ASP A 4 -33.30 4.14 0.67
C ASP A 4 -33.16 4.65 2.10
N TYR A 5 -32.41 3.94 2.95
CA TYR A 5 -32.17 4.34 4.33
C TYR A 5 -31.33 5.63 4.47
N LEU A 6 -30.66 6.07 3.40
CA LEU A 6 -29.88 7.31 3.38
C LEU A 6 -30.68 8.53 2.89
N LYS A 7 -31.89 8.37 2.36
CA LYS A 7 -32.69 9.48 1.81
C LYS A 7 -32.92 10.60 2.82
N GLY A 8 -33.26 10.26 4.06
CA GLY A 8 -33.44 11.25 5.14
C GLY A 8 -32.15 11.99 5.53
N LEU A 9 -30.97 11.40 5.28
CA LEU A 9 -29.69 12.10 5.49
C LEU A 9 -29.38 13.06 4.33
N LEU A 10 -29.73 12.70 3.09
CA LEU A 10 -29.60 13.59 1.93
C LEU A 10 -30.41 14.87 2.11
N GLU A 11 -31.66 14.75 2.56
CA GLU A 11 -32.53 15.91 2.85
C GLU A 11 -31.92 16.84 3.90
N LYS A 12 -31.35 16.30 4.98
CA LYS A 12 -30.64 17.08 6.00
C LYS A 12 -29.39 17.78 5.44
N VAL A 13 -28.66 17.11 4.56
CA VAL A 13 -27.48 17.70 3.90
C VAL A 13 -27.90 18.88 3.03
N ASP A 14 -28.99 18.77 2.28
CA ASP A 14 -29.46 19.85 1.42
C ASP A 14 -30.04 21.03 2.22
N GLN A 15 -30.79 20.76 3.29
CA GLN A 15 -31.28 21.81 4.21
C GLN A 15 -30.14 22.62 4.82
N THR A 16 -29.01 21.98 5.14
CA THR A 16 -27.86 22.62 5.81
C THR A 16 -26.84 23.22 4.85
N ARG A 17 -26.97 22.96 3.54
CA ARG A 17 -26.01 23.37 2.49
C ARG A 17 -25.85 24.90 2.36
N PRO A 18 -26.92 25.72 2.32
CA PRO A 18 -26.78 27.18 2.19
C PRO A 18 -26.00 27.79 3.36
N LYS A 19 -26.31 27.35 4.59
CA LYS A 19 -25.65 27.83 5.81
C LYS A 19 -24.15 27.46 5.83
N ARG A 20 -23.79 26.24 5.42
CA ARG A 20 -22.38 25.82 5.32
C ARG A 20 -21.63 26.61 4.26
N LEU A 21 -22.27 26.94 3.14
CA LEU A 21 -21.65 27.73 2.07
C LEU A 21 -21.34 29.15 2.54
N GLU A 22 -22.24 29.80 3.27
CA GLU A 22 -21.98 31.12 3.84
C GLU A 22 -20.85 31.10 4.88
N LEU A 23 -20.80 30.08 5.74
CA LEU A 23 -19.71 29.90 6.70
C LEU A 23 -18.36 29.67 5.98
N ALA A 24 -18.35 28.90 4.88
CA ALA A 24 -17.14 28.59 4.12
C ALA A 24 -16.56 29.78 3.34
N LYS A 25 -17.33 30.86 3.15
CA LYS A 25 -16.83 32.12 2.54
C LYS A 25 -15.98 32.94 3.52
N GLY A 26 -16.09 32.67 4.82
CA GLY A 26 -15.24 33.28 5.83
C GLY A 26 -13.84 32.66 5.90
N SER A 27 -13.01 33.22 6.76
CA SER A 27 -11.68 32.67 7.10
C SER A 27 -11.73 31.59 8.19
N GLU A 28 -12.87 31.46 8.87
CA GLU A 28 -13.06 30.50 9.96
C GLU A 28 -13.47 29.11 9.43
N PRO A 29 -12.94 28.02 10.01
CA PRO A 29 -13.37 26.67 9.66
C PRO A 29 -14.87 26.48 9.92
N VAL A 30 -15.57 25.90 8.95
CA VAL A 30 -17.00 25.53 9.07
C VAL A 30 -17.25 24.58 10.25
N TYR A 31 -16.26 23.75 10.57
CA TYR A 31 -16.21 22.89 11.75
C TYR A 31 -14.86 23.03 12.45
N PRO A 32 -14.82 23.00 13.80
CA PRO A 32 -13.55 23.03 14.53
C PRO A 32 -12.63 21.89 14.08
N PRO A 33 -11.34 22.15 13.84
CA PRO A 33 -10.39 21.10 13.51
C PRO A 33 -10.21 20.17 14.72
N MET A 34 -10.08 18.88 14.46
CA MET A 34 -9.75 17.90 15.50
C MET A 34 -8.39 18.20 16.12
N ASN A 35 -8.30 18.09 17.43
CA ASN A 35 -7.02 18.06 18.13
C ASN A 35 -6.29 16.72 17.89
N ALA A 36 -5.04 16.60 18.34
CA ALA A 36 -4.23 15.41 18.08
C ALA A 36 -4.83 14.13 18.68
N ALA A 37 -5.42 14.20 19.87
CA ALA A 37 -6.03 13.04 20.53
C ALA A 37 -7.34 12.61 19.85
N GLU A 38 -8.16 13.57 19.42
CA GLU A 38 -9.38 13.29 18.65
C GLU A 38 -9.05 12.65 17.31
N ARG A 39 -7.98 13.09 16.65
CA ARG A 39 -7.51 12.50 15.41
C ARG A 39 -7.07 11.05 15.62
N GLU A 40 -6.30 10.78 16.66
CA GLU A 40 -5.84 9.42 16.99
C GLU A 40 -7.02 8.49 17.32
N ASP A 41 -8.00 8.98 18.08
CA ASP A 41 -9.21 8.22 18.41
C ASP A 41 -10.02 7.83 17.16
N VAL A 42 -10.17 8.75 16.21
CA VAL A 42 -10.86 8.49 14.93
C VAL A 42 -10.06 7.53 14.05
N LEU A 43 -8.75 7.75 13.93
CA LEU A 43 -7.88 6.90 13.11
C LEU A 43 -7.87 5.47 13.63
N SER A 44 -7.62 5.26 14.92
CA SER A 44 -7.58 3.93 15.54
C SER A 44 -8.90 3.17 15.45
N LYS A 45 -10.04 3.86 15.45
CA LYS A 45 -11.38 3.22 15.38
C LYS A 45 -11.89 2.95 13.97
N PHE A 46 -11.57 3.82 13.02
CA PHE A 46 -12.26 3.84 11.73
C PHE A 46 -11.33 3.77 10.52
N HIS A 47 -10.02 4.01 10.68
CA HIS A 47 -9.07 3.92 9.58
C HIS A 47 -8.48 2.49 9.53
N PRO A 48 -8.65 1.75 8.42
CA PRO A 48 -8.13 0.39 8.32
C PRO A 48 -6.61 0.32 8.51
N ASP A 49 -5.87 1.31 7.99
CA ASP A 49 -4.41 1.34 8.07
C ASP A 49 -3.84 1.76 9.45
N SER A 50 -4.70 2.16 10.39
CA SER A 50 -4.30 2.55 11.75
C SER A 50 -4.53 1.43 12.77
N ALA A 51 -5.07 0.29 12.34
CA ALA A 51 -5.17 -0.88 13.19
C ALA A 51 -3.76 -1.38 13.54
N SER A 52 -3.57 -1.92 14.75
CA SER A 52 -2.28 -2.45 15.19
C SER A 52 -1.76 -3.60 14.30
N ALA A 53 -2.65 -4.30 13.60
CA ALA A 53 -2.31 -5.37 12.66
C ALA A 53 -2.03 -4.86 11.22
N ALA A 54 -2.27 -3.57 10.94
CA ALA A 54 -2.07 -3.00 9.60
C ALA A 54 -0.58 -2.84 9.25
N ARG A 55 0.30 -2.90 10.25
CA ARG A 55 1.75 -2.83 10.06
C ARG A 55 2.43 -4.05 10.65
N SER A 56 3.46 -4.51 9.95
CA SER A 56 4.32 -5.58 10.42
C SER A 56 5.77 -5.30 10.06
N ARG A 57 6.66 -5.91 10.83
CA ARG A 57 8.10 -5.75 10.68
C ARG A 57 8.67 -6.81 9.73
N ILE A 58 9.48 -6.37 8.78
CA ILE A 58 10.23 -7.26 7.90
C ILE A 58 11.28 -8.06 8.71
N ARG A 59 11.31 -9.37 8.51
CA ARG A 59 12.14 -10.35 9.23
C ARG A 59 13.39 -10.74 8.45
N ILE A 60 13.38 -10.64 7.11
CA ILE A 60 14.46 -11.08 6.22
C ILE A 60 14.83 -10.04 5.15
N GLY A 61 16.01 -10.19 4.53
CA GLY A 61 16.46 -9.33 3.44
C GLY A 61 17.10 -8.00 3.87
N PRO A 62 17.44 -7.13 2.91
CA PRO A 62 18.14 -5.86 3.17
C PRO A 62 17.36 -4.89 4.06
N ASN A 63 16.03 -4.91 3.97
CA ASN A 63 15.13 -4.02 4.71
C ASN A 63 14.69 -4.60 6.08
N LYS A 64 15.45 -5.56 6.61
CA LYS A 64 15.12 -6.22 7.87
C LYS A 64 14.97 -5.18 9.01
N ASN A 65 13.95 -5.40 9.83
CA ASN A 65 13.51 -4.56 10.94
C ASN A 65 12.72 -3.29 10.57
N GLU A 66 12.57 -2.99 9.29
CA GLU A 66 11.69 -1.92 8.82
C GLU A 66 10.22 -2.29 9.06
N GLU A 67 9.40 -1.30 9.39
CA GLU A 67 7.97 -1.46 9.67
C GLU A 67 7.17 -0.90 8.50
N LEU A 68 6.47 -1.79 7.79
CA LEU A 68 5.67 -1.47 6.61
C LEU A 68 4.25 -2.00 6.78
N THR A 69 3.38 -1.61 5.86
CA THR A 69 2.06 -2.21 5.68
C THR A 69 2.18 -3.73 5.53
N THR A 70 1.34 -4.47 6.25
CA THR A 70 1.46 -5.94 6.38
C THR A 70 1.49 -6.66 5.03
N GLU A 71 0.68 -6.23 4.07
CA GLU A 71 0.60 -6.79 2.72
C GLU A 71 1.93 -6.67 1.96
N ILE A 72 2.69 -5.59 2.18
CA ILE A 72 4.00 -5.40 1.56
C ILE A 72 5.03 -6.30 2.24
N THR A 73 5.00 -6.41 3.56
CA THR A 73 5.87 -7.34 4.29
C THR A 73 5.63 -8.78 3.85
N GLU A 74 4.36 -9.19 3.71
CA GLU A 74 4.00 -10.53 3.22
C GLU A 74 4.49 -10.77 1.79
N LEU A 75 4.39 -9.77 0.91
CA LEU A 75 4.87 -9.88 -0.47
C LEU A 75 6.40 -10.02 -0.54
N LEU A 76 7.14 -9.22 0.24
CA LEU A 76 8.60 -9.27 0.26
C LEU A 76 9.13 -10.59 0.85
N GLU A 77 8.37 -11.21 1.74
CA GLU A 77 8.71 -12.48 2.37
C GLU A 77 8.02 -13.69 1.73
N ALA A 78 7.31 -13.48 0.62
CA ALA A 78 6.60 -14.52 -0.08
C ALA A 78 7.56 -15.58 -0.61
N HIS A 79 7.12 -16.83 -0.56
CA HIS A 79 7.86 -17.93 -1.17
C HIS A 79 7.78 -17.84 -2.69
N SER A 80 8.88 -18.24 -3.35
CA SER A 80 8.90 -18.43 -4.81
C SER A 80 7.74 -19.32 -5.25
N MET A 81 7.06 -18.93 -6.32
CA MET A 81 6.04 -19.79 -6.96
C MET A 81 6.65 -21.06 -7.57
N VAL A 82 7.94 -21.02 -7.91
CA VAL A 82 8.68 -22.16 -8.47
C VAL A 82 9.36 -22.91 -7.34
N ASP A 83 9.12 -24.22 -7.28
CA ASP A 83 9.85 -25.15 -6.40
C ASP A 83 11.26 -25.40 -6.97
N PRO A 84 12.33 -24.96 -6.27
CA PRO A 84 13.70 -25.12 -6.75
C PRO A 84 14.08 -26.59 -7.03
N LYS A 85 13.50 -27.55 -6.30
CA LYS A 85 13.80 -28.97 -6.50
C LYS A 85 13.31 -29.49 -7.85
N ARG A 86 12.29 -28.86 -8.43
CA ARG A 86 11.76 -29.26 -9.74
C ARG A 86 12.66 -28.85 -10.89
N VAL A 87 13.51 -27.84 -10.71
CA VAL A 87 14.41 -27.33 -11.76
C VAL A 87 15.85 -27.82 -11.60
N GLU A 88 16.18 -28.48 -10.49
CA GLU A 88 17.54 -28.95 -10.16
C GLU A 88 18.16 -29.82 -11.26
N ALA A 89 17.40 -30.76 -11.84
CA ALA A 89 17.89 -31.63 -12.91
C ALA A 89 18.26 -30.86 -14.19
N HIS A 90 17.56 -29.75 -14.48
CA HIS A 90 17.85 -28.89 -15.62
C HIS A 90 19.05 -27.96 -15.37
N LEU A 91 19.27 -27.59 -14.10
CA LEU A 91 20.44 -26.79 -13.70
C LEU A 91 21.74 -27.62 -13.64
N ALA A 92 21.65 -28.93 -13.44
CA ALA A 92 22.82 -29.81 -13.37
C ALA A 92 23.50 -30.07 -14.73
N ASN A 93 22.74 -30.00 -15.83
CA ASN A 93 23.24 -30.14 -17.20
C ASN A 93 22.51 -29.13 -18.10
N PRO A 94 22.92 -27.85 -18.08
CA PRO A 94 22.30 -26.82 -18.91
C PRO A 94 22.73 -26.99 -20.38
N ASP A 95 21.86 -26.65 -21.32
CA ASP A 95 22.19 -26.67 -22.76
C ASP A 95 23.21 -25.59 -23.13
N TYR A 96 23.27 -24.50 -22.36
CA TYR A 96 24.15 -23.35 -22.56
C TYR A 96 24.69 -22.85 -21.23
N GLU A 97 25.97 -22.47 -21.20
CA GLU A 97 26.64 -21.90 -20.05
C GLU A 97 27.17 -20.51 -20.42
N THR A 98 26.92 -19.51 -19.56
CA THR A 98 27.33 -18.11 -19.73
C THR A 98 27.47 -17.46 -18.36
N ASP A 99 28.31 -16.43 -18.26
CA ASP A 99 28.47 -15.66 -17.02
C ASP A 99 27.19 -14.88 -16.67
N MET A 100 26.48 -14.40 -17.69
CA MET A 100 25.20 -13.70 -17.53
C MET A 100 24.26 -13.97 -18.73
N LEU A 101 22.99 -14.22 -18.43
CA LEU A 101 21.91 -14.33 -19.42
C LEU A 101 20.80 -13.33 -19.08
N ILE A 102 20.66 -12.28 -19.90
CA ILE A 102 19.60 -11.28 -19.75
C ILE A 102 18.45 -11.62 -20.69
N ILE A 103 17.28 -11.95 -20.12
CA ILE A 103 16.06 -12.22 -20.90
C ILE A 103 15.12 -11.01 -20.77
N GLY A 104 15.15 -10.13 -21.79
CA GLY A 104 14.32 -8.93 -21.89
C GLY A 104 15.07 -7.63 -21.59
N GLY A 105 15.09 -6.71 -22.56
CA GLY A 105 15.83 -5.44 -22.51
C GLY A 105 15.05 -4.25 -21.94
N GLY A 106 14.30 -4.45 -20.86
CA GLY A 106 13.65 -3.35 -20.13
C GLY A 106 14.64 -2.62 -19.21
N GLY A 107 14.16 -1.64 -18.43
CA GLY A 107 15.04 -0.86 -17.53
C GLY A 107 15.85 -1.71 -16.55
N ALA A 108 15.27 -2.80 -16.04
CA ALA A 108 16.01 -3.75 -15.19
C ALA A 108 17.10 -4.52 -15.96
N GLY A 109 16.83 -4.91 -17.21
CA GLY A 109 17.80 -5.62 -18.05
C GLY A 109 18.94 -4.72 -18.48
N CYS A 110 18.66 -3.47 -18.88
CA CYS A 110 19.69 -2.50 -19.23
C CYS A 110 20.56 -2.13 -18.02
N TRP A 111 19.97 -2.00 -16.82
CA TRP A 111 20.73 -1.74 -15.60
C TRP A 111 21.63 -2.92 -15.21
N ALA A 112 21.16 -4.16 -15.39
CA ALA A 112 21.97 -5.34 -15.09
C ALA A 112 23.24 -5.42 -15.97
N ASP A 113 23.13 -5.05 -17.25
CA ASP A 113 24.28 -4.94 -18.17
C ASP A 113 25.29 -3.88 -17.68
N ASP A 114 24.79 -2.71 -17.27
CA ASP A 114 25.62 -1.58 -16.80
C ASP A 114 26.38 -1.87 -15.48
N GLN A 115 25.92 -2.84 -14.68
CA GLN A 115 26.59 -3.25 -13.43
C GLN A 115 27.68 -4.33 -13.65
N HIS A 116 27.90 -4.76 -14.90
CA HIS A 116 28.93 -5.74 -15.28
C HIS A 116 29.99 -5.19 -16.25
N VAL A 117 29.95 -3.89 -16.54
CA VAL A 117 31.00 -3.11 -17.22
C VAL A 117 31.82 -2.34 -16.19
#